data_AF-R7Z8H9-F1
#
_entry.id   AF-R7Z8H9-F1
#
_cell.length_a   1.000
_cell.length_b   1.000
_cell.length_c   1.000
_cell.angle_alpha   90.00
_cell.angle_beta   90.00
_cell.angle_gamma   90.00
#
_symmetry.space_group_name_H-M   'P 1'
#
loop_
_entity.id
_entity.type
_entity.pdbx_description
1 polymer ?
#
loop_
_entity_poly.entity_id
_entity_poly.type
_entity_poly.pdbx_seq_one_letter_code
_entity_poly.pdbx_strand_id
1 'polypeptide(L)'
;MNQLIQELISLRQEGSYWDFKKEWYANEKKSDLLHDIICMANNLENKDAYIIIGIDEENKYQASSVSDDMNRKNTQMLVDFLRDKKFSGGIRPIVYVETISVNDGEIDVIVVKNTFNTPYYLSEKYQGVFANNIYTRVMDTNTPKEKSADIHHVEYLWKKRFRLISTPLERARYYLEKSDEWIHSTSGISSKKYYKYFPEFTIEHTQVDDLNGYEYYLFNQTDTRARWYEIKLYYHQTLLFSTDGASLDGGRYFTSTPFTDGISLTSRRDWDISFKYFIKDTLEYTIHKFYFNPDGDEASSSHRRFMECMLVFDSKDEKEAFKRYVLSVWNDNHKYSQDIWTPYIPEIKGYITDAFKEQYRDVQILKNIFEEFKAL
;
A
#
# COMPACT_ATOMS: atom_id res chain seq x y z
N MET A 1 15.37 -4.84 -4.21
CA MET A 1 16.31 -4.15 -3.30
C MET A 1 17.77 -4.32 -3.73
N ASN A 2 18.24 -5.55 -4.00
CA ASN A 2 19.61 -5.81 -4.48
C ASN A 2 20.08 -4.85 -5.59
N GLN A 3 19.29 -4.68 -6.66
CA GLN A 3 19.61 -3.75 -7.75
C GLN A 3 19.84 -2.30 -7.25
N LEU A 4 18.96 -1.78 -6.38
CA LEU A 4 19.10 -0.45 -5.81
C LEU A 4 20.41 -0.30 -5.04
N ILE A 5 20.77 -1.30 -4.21
CA ILE A 5 21.99 -1.26 -3.41
C ILE A 5 23.24 -1.30 -4.30
N GLN A 6 23.23 -2.12 -5.36
CA GLN A 6 24.31 -2.12 -6.35
C GLN A 6 24.45 -0.77 -7.06
N GLU A 7 23.34 -0.15 -7.43
CA GLU A 7 23.32 1.21 -8.00
C GLU A 7 23.94 2.22 -7.02
N LEU A 8 23.56 2.20 -5.74
CA LEU A 8 24.12 3.10 -4.72
C LEU A 8 25.64 2.91 -4.53
N ILE A 9 26.12 1.67 -4.45
CA ILE A 9 27.56 1.36 -4.35
C ILE A 9 28.31 1.90 -5.59
N SER A 10 27.70 1.78 -6.77
CA SER A 10 28.31 2.24 -8.03
C SER A 10 28.52 3.75 -8.09
N LEU A 11 27.72 4.54 -7.33
CA LEU A 11 27.86 6.00 -7.26
C LEU A 11 29.17 6.43 -6.57
N ARG A 12 29.77 5.57 -5.74
CA ARG A 12 31.02 5.85 -5.00
C ARG A 12 30.98 7.15 -4.18
N GLN A 13 29.82 7.44 -3.63
CA GLN A 13 29.59 8.56 -2.72
C GLN A 13 28.42 8.21 -1.80
N GLU A 14 28.42 8.80 -0.61
CA GLU A 14 27.26 8.79 0.28
C GLU A 14 26.21 9.82 -0.15
N GLY A 15 25.02 9.74 0.44
CA GLY A 15 23.97 10.71 0.17
C GLY A 15 22.93 10.81 1.26
N SER A 16 21.86 11.56 0.96
CA SER A 16 20.86 12.03 1.93
C SER A 16 20.06 10.91 2.61
N TYR A 17 20.04 9.71 2.03
CA TYR A 17 19.32 8.56 2.54
C TYR A 17 20.16 7.27 2.54
N TRP A 18 21.46 7.35 2.26
CA TRP A 18 22.34 6.19 2.39
C TRP A 18 23.73 6.56 2.91
N ASP A 19 24.34 5.61 3.62
CA ASP A 19 25.63 5.75 4.30
C ASP A 19 26.33 4.40 4.27
N PHE A 20 27.65 4.42 4.09
CA PHE A 20 28.47 3.22 4.04
C PHE A 20 29.21 3.04 5.36
N LYS A 21 29.34 1.77 5.75
CA LYS A 21 30.15 1.35 6.89
C LYS A 21 30.96 0.13 6.47
N LYS A 22 32.24 0.13 6.82
CA LYS A 22 33.12 -1.01 6.54
C LYS A 22 32.75 -2.25 7.35
N GLU A 23 32.42 -2.06 8.62
CA GLU A 23 32.13 -3.11 9.59
C GLU A 23 30.94 -2.72 10.47
N TRP A 24 30.34 -3.69 11.15
CA TRP A 24 29.26 -3.44 12.09
C TRP A 24 29.74 -2.62 13.30
N TYR A 25 28.82 -1.82 13.83
CA TYR A 25 29.07 -1.00 15.00
C TYR A 25 29.46 -1.86 16.21
N ALA A 26 30.69 -1.65 16.66
CA ALA A 26 31.22 -2.21 17.90
C ALA A 26 30.39 -1.78 19.12
N ASN A 27 30.49 -2.55 20.21
CA ASN A 27 29.66 -2.36 21.40
C ASN A 27 29.79 -0.96 22.03
N GLU A 28 30.97 -0.35 21.96
CA GLU A 28 31.27 1.01 22.40
C GLU A 28 30.68 2.09 21.48
N LYS A 29 30.39 1.75 20.21
CA LYS A 29 29.79 2.63 19.19
C LYS A 29 28.26 2.49 19.09
N LYS A 30 27.59 1.93 20.12
CA LYS A 30 26.12 1.86 20.16
C LYS A 30 25.44 3.22 20.06
N SER A 31 26.08 4.27 20.56
CA SER A 31 25.54 5.64 20.43
C SER A 31 25.63 6.17 19.01
N ASP A 32 26.65 5.78 18.24
CA ASP A 32 26.79 6.11 16.81
C ASP A 32 25.70 5.40 16.01
N LEU A 33 25.51 4.09 16.23
CA LEU A 33 24.44 3.31 15.60
C LEU A 33 23.06 3.95 15.83
N LEU A 34 22.74 4.31 17.08
CA LEU A 34 21.45 4.94 17.39
C LEU A 34 21.30 6.28 16.67
N HIS A 35 22.35 7.09 16.69
CA HIS A 35 22.35 8.40 16.08
C HIS A 35 22.15 8.32 14.56
N ASP A 36 22.88 7.43 13.89
CA ASP A 36 22.77 7.22 12.45
C ASP A 36 21.38 6.72 12.06
N ILE A 37 20.80 5.77 12.82
CA ILE A 37 19.42 5.33 12.61
C ILE A 37 18.43 6.48 12.75
N ILE A 38 18.58 7.35 13.75
CA ILE A 38 17.66 8.50 13.94
C ILE A 38 17.81 9.50 12.77
N CYS A 39 19.03 9.82 12.37
CA CYS A 39 19.30 10.70 11.22
C CYS A 39 18.68 10.14 9.93
N MET A 40 18.85 8.83 9.68
CA MET A 40 18.28 8.14 8.54
C MET A 40 16.76 8.09 8.58
N ALA A 41 16.17 7.85 9.75
CA ALA A 41 14.71 7.85 9.91
C ALA A 41 14.08 9.23 9.69
N ASN A 42 14.85 10.28 9.96
CA ASN A 42 14.50 11.68 9.76
C ASN A 42 15.06 12.27 8.45
N ASN A 43 15.40 11.43 7.47
CA ASN A 43 15.86 11.94 6.17
C ASN A 43 14.78 12.81 5.50
N LEU A 44 15.25 13.82 4.75
CA LEU A 44 14.40 14.84 4.11
C LEU A 44 13.94 14.44 2.70
N GLU A 45 14.44 13.31 2.17
CA GLU A 45 14.07 12.78 0.85
C GLU A 45 12.70 12.11 0.85
N ASN A 46 12.12 11.87 2.04
CA ASN A 46 10.86 11.15 2.23
C ASN A 46 10.89 9.76 1.56
N LYS A 47 11.99 9.02 1.76
CA LYS A 47 12.22 7.67 1.23
C LYS A 47 12.79 6.76 2.31
N ASP A 48 12.73 5.45 2.05
CA ASP A 48 13.47 4.49 2.86
C ASP A 48 14.96 4.84 2.80
N ALA A 49 15.65 4.67 3.93
CA ALA A 49 17.07 4.97 4.07
C ALA A 49 17.87 3.72 4.42
N TYR A 50 19.16 3.74 4.09
CA TYR A 50 20.02 2.56 4.10
C TYR A 50 21.35 2.83 4.78
N ILE A 51 21.70 2.03 5.77
CA ILE A 51 23.09 1.94 6.26
C ILE A 51 23.65 0.63 5.71
N ILE A 52 24.59 0.74 4.78
CA ILE A 52 25.13 -0.37 4.00
C ILE A 52 26.47 -0.77 4.62
N ILE A 53 26.48 -1.93 5.27
CA ILE A 53 27.59 -2.43 6.07
C ILE A 53 28.36 -3.51 5.30
N GLY A 54 29.68 -3.43 5.30
CA GLY A 54 30.56 -4.27 4.49
C GLY A 54 31.07 -3.58 3.23
N ILE A 55 31.19 -2.25 3.22
CA ILE A 55 31.73 -1.48 2.10
C ILE A 55 32.91 -0.63 2.58
N ASP A 56 34.08 -0.83 1.97
CA ASP A 56 35.31 -0.11 2.31
C ASP A 56 35.48 1.13 1.43
N GLU A 57 35.10 2.29 1.98
CA GLU A 57 35.20 3.60 1.31
C GLU A 57 36.64 3.98 0.95
N GLU A 58 37.60 3.65 1.83
CA GLU A 58 39.03 3.95 1.60
C GLU A 58 39.60 3.11 0.45
N ASN A 59 39.05 1.91 0.23
CA ASN A 59 39.46 1.00 -0.84
C ASN A 59 38.48 1.00 -2.03
N LYS A 60 38.04 2.19 -2.47
CA LYS A 60 37.19 2.39 -3.66
C LYS A 60 35.82 1.69 -3.58
N TYR A 61 35.21 1.66 -2.39
CA TYR A 61 33.90 1.06 -2.14
C TYR A 61 33.88 -0.44 -2.45
N GLN A 62 34.99 -1.13 -2.19
CA GLN A 62 35.05 -2.59 -2.33
C GLN A 62 34.26 -3.27 -1.22
N ALA A 63 33.60 -4.38 -1.56
CA ALA A 63 32.88 -5.19 -0.60
C ALA A 63 33.87 -5.86 0.37
N SER A 64 33.60 -5.72 1.67
CA SER A 64 34.25 -6.42 2.77
C SER A 64 33.20 -7.30 3.42
N SER A 65 33.38 -8.62 3.36
CA SER A 65 32.35 -9.55 3.81
C SER A 65 32.07 -9.40 5.31
N VAL A 66 30.80 -9.30 5.69
CA VAL A 66 30.37 -9.20 7.09
C VAL A 66 30.11 -10.55 7.75
N SER A 67 30.33 -11.66 7.03
CA SER A 67 30.01 -13.02 7.51
C SER A 67 30.67 -13.37 8.84
N ASP A 68 31.91 -12.92 9.05
CA ASP A 68 32.70 -13.18 10.26
C ASP A 68 32.76 -11.98 11.22
N ASP A 69 31.90 -10.97 11.03
CA ASP A 69 31.89 -9.77 11.88
C ASP A 69 31.34 -10.10 13.28
N MET A 70 32.18 -9.97 14.31
CA MET A 70 31.84 -10.26 15.70
C MET A 70 30.71 -9.39 16.26
N ASN A 71 30.44 -8.23 15.64
CA ASN A 71 29.41 -7.28 16.05
C ASN A 71 28.14 -7.36 15.20
N ARG A 72 28.07 -8.28 14.22
CA ARG A 72 26.93 -8.48 13.32
C ARG A 72 25.62 -8.58 14.10
N LYS A 73 24.59 -7.87 13.65
CA LYS A 73 23.25 -7.88 14.26
C LYS A 73 22.21 -8.27 13.24
N ASN A 74 21.22 -9.03 13.69
CA ASN A 74 20.02 -9.29 12.90
C ASN A 74 18.90 -8.29 13.26
N THR A 75 17.77 -8.39 12.54
CA THR A 75 16.57 -7.55 12.76
C THR A 75 16.09 -7.56 14.20
N GLN A 76 16.02 -8.73 14.85
CA GLN A 76 15.52 -8.84 16.23
C GLN A 76 16.41 -8.06 17.21
N MET A 77 17.74 -8.20 17.08
CA MET A 77 18.69 -7.49 17.93
C MET A 77 18.59 -5.96 17.76
N LEU A 78 18.38 -5.46 16.54
CA LEU A 78 18.16 -4.03 16.31
C LEU A 78 16.83 -3.54 16.88
N VAL A 79 15.75 -4.31 16.70
CA VAL A 79 14.43 -3.98 17.25
C VAL A 79 14.47 -3.90 18.78
N ASP A 80 15.12 -4.86 19.44
CA ASP A 80 15.28 -4.84 20.89
C ASP A 80 16.17 -3.68 21.34
N PHE A 81 17.27 -3.43 20.62
CA PHE A 81 18.11 -2.28 20.86
C PHE A 81 17.34 -0.96 20.84
N LEU A 82 16.46 -0.74 19.85
CA LEU A 82 15.65 0.48 19.76
C LEU A 82 14.52 0.53 20.79
N ARG A 83 13.92 -0.62 21.14
CA ARG A 83 12.85 -0.72 22.15
C ARG A 83 13.29 -0.21 23.51
N ASP A 84 14.54 -0.47 23.88
CA ASP A 84 15.10 -0.05 25.17
C ASP A 84 15.37 1.46 25.26
N LYS A 85 15.23 2.21 24.16
CA LYS A 85 15.50 3.65 24.12
C LYS A 85 14.23 4.45 24.37
N LYS A 86 14.40 5.55 25.10
CA LYS A 86 13.31 6.46 25.48
C LYS A 86 13.00 7.41 24.34
N PHE A 87 12.30 6.92 23.33
CA PHE A 87 11.79 7.76 22.24
C PHE A 87 10.59 8.59 22.71
N SER A 88 10.52 9.84 22.24
CA SER A 88 9.38 10.71 22.52
C SER A 88 8.07 10.11 22.00
N GLY A 89 7.02 10.17 22.82
CA GLY A 89 5.72 9.55 22.52
C GLY A 89 5.74 8.02 22.43
N GLY A 90 6.85 7.35 22.77
CA GLY A 90 7.01 5.90 22.61
C GLY A 90 7.11 5.43 21.16
N ILE A 91 7.27 6.35 20.20
CA ILE A 91 7.29 6.06 18.76
C ILE A 91 8.74 5.95 18.29
N ARG A 92 9.11 4.79 17.77
CA ARG A 92 10.49 4.48 17.34
C ARG A 92 10.56 4.16 15.84
N PRO A 93 11.72 4.38 15.19
CA PRO A 93 11.90 4.00 13.79
C PRO A 93 11.64 2.50 13.57
N ILE A 94 11.10 2.18 12.40
CA ILE A 94 10.93 0.80 11.94
C ILE A 94 12.18 0.44 11.14
N VAL A 95 12.90 -0.58 11.58
CA VAL A 95 14.16 -1.03 10.96
C VAL A 95 14.17 -2.54 10.78
N TYR A 96 14.88 -3.01 9.76
CA TYR A 96 15.25 -4.42 9.61
C TYR A 96 16.61 -4.56 8.92
N VAL A 97 17.21 -5.73 9.02
CA VAL A 97 18.46 -6.09 8.35
C VAL A 97 18.14 -7.05 7.22
N GLU A 98 18.71 -6.78 6.05
CA GLU A 98 18.67 -7.67 4.90
C GLU A 98 20.11 -7.90 4.42
N THR A 99 20.47 -9.17 4.24
CA THR A 99 21.80 -9.58 3.77
C THR A 99 21.76 -9.75 2.26
N ILE A 100 22.75 -9.19 1.57
CA ILE A 100 22.86 -9.24 0.12
C ILE A 100 24.23 -9.78 -0.26
N SER A 101 24.27 -10.72 -1.20
CA SER A 101 25.52 -11.18 -1.80
C SER A 101 25.98 -10.18 -2.86
N VAL A 102 27.20 -9.66 -2.72
CA VAL A 102 27.85 -8.76 -3.68
C VAL A 102 29.22 -9.32 -4.00
N ASN A 103 29.42 -9.74 -5.27
CA ASN A 103 30.58 -10.53 -5.70
C ASN A 103 30.70 -11.83 -4.87
N ASP A 104 31.87 -12.08 -4.27
CA ASP A 104 32.17 -13.24 -3.41
C ASP A 104 31.98 -12.95 -1.90
N GLY A 105 31.39 -11.81 -1.53
CA GLY A 105 31.18 -11.40 -0.14
C GLY A 105 29.72 -11.16 0.22
N GLU A 106 29.40 -11.21 1.50
CA GLU A 106 28.11 -10.80 2.04
C GLU A 106 28.19 -9.39 2.60
N ILE A 107 27.21 -8.55 2.29
CA ILE A 107 27.00 -7.26 2.95
C ILE A 107 25.67 -7.29 3.68
N ASP A 108 25.56 -6.49 4.74
CA ASP A 108 24.30 -6.29 5.45
C ASP A 108 23.78 -4.88 5.20
N VAL A 109 22.47 -4.76 5.00
CA VAL A 109 21.80 -3.47 4.83
C VAL A 109 20.82 -3.27 5.98
N ILE A 110 21.05 -2.26 6.81
CA ILE A 110 20.04 -1.78 7.75
C ILE A 110 19.08 -0.90 6.95
N VAL A 111 17.87 -1.40 6.71
CA VAL A 111 16.80 -0.65 6.07
C VAL A 111 16.02 0.09 7.15
N VAL A 112 16.00 1.41 7.06
CA VAL A 112 15.21 2.30 7.91
C VAL A 112 13.99 2.78 7.13
N LYS A 113 12.80 2.35 7.56
CA LYS A 113 11.57 2.59 6.79
C LYS A 113 11.10 4.03 6.87
N ASN A 114 10.70 4.55 5.71
CA ASN A 114 10.01 5.82 5.61
C ASN A 114 8.62 5.73 6.22
N THR A 115 8.28 6.71 7.04
CA THR A 115 6.99 6.79 7.71
C THR A 115 6.60 8.24 7.92
N PHE A 116 5.31 8.49 8.15
CA PHE A 116 4.82 9.79 8.59
C PHE A 116 4.97 10.03 10.10
N ASN A 117 5.70 9.18 10.82
CA ASN A 117 5.89 9.28 12.28
C ASN A 117 7.09 10.14 12.69
N THR A 118 7.73 10.81 11.74
CA THR A 118 8.78 11.79 11.98
C THR A 118 8.25 13.02 12.73
N PRO A 119 9.11 13.83 13.37
CA PRO A 119 10.51 13.53 13.69
C PRO A 119 10.62 12.44 14.79
N TYR A 120 11.61 11.57 14.65
CA TYR A 120 12.05 10.65 15.69
C TYR A 120 13.13 11.32 16.55
N TYR A 121 12.94 11.33 17.87
CA TYR A 121 13.90 11.89 18.81
C TYR A 121 13.71 11.28 20.19
N LEU A 122 14.73 11.41 21.04
CA LEU A 122 14.71 10.85 22.38
C LEU A 122 14.07 11.83 23.38
N SER A 123 13.30 11.31 24.33
CA SER A 123 12.86 12.05 25.52
C SER A 123 13.90 12.03 26.65
N GLU A 124 14.85 11.07 26.63
CA GLU A 124 15.96 10.99 27.58
C GLU A 124 17.29 10.79 26.86
N LYS A 125 18.38 11.34 27.43
CA LYS A 125 19.73 11.24 26.86
C LYS A 125 20.21 9.79 26.86
N TYR A 126 20.83 9.36 25.76
CA TYR A 126 21.50 8.06 25.65
C TYR A 126 22.93 8.22 25.13
N GLN A 127 23.93 7.97 26.00
CA GLN A 127 25.35 7.87 25.61
C GLN A 127 25.84 8.97 24.64
N GLY A 128 25.49 10.23 24.91
CA GLY A 128 25.89 11.37 24.07
C GLY A 128 24.88 11.77 23.01
N VAL A 129 23.85 10.97 22.71
CA VAL A 129 22.67 11.38 21.97
C VAL A 129 21.73 12.12 22.94
N PHE A 130 21.55 13.42 22.75
CA PHE A 130 20.83 14.30 23.66
C PHE A 130 19.31 14.21 23.47
N ALA A 131 18.58 14.37 24.58
CA ALA A 131 17.12 14.42 24.56
C ALA A 131 16.62 15.68 23.84
N ASN A 132 15.46 15.59 23.22
CA ASN A 132 14.72 16.68 22.55
C ASN A 132 15.43 17.33 21.34
N ASN A 133 16.64 16.88 20.99
CA ASN A 133 17.29 17.26 19.75
C ASN A 133 16.68 16.46 18.58
N ILE A 134 16.40 17.16 17.48
CA ILE A 134 15.97 16.54 16.23
C ILE A 134 17.20 16.43 15.35
N TYR A 135 17.55 15.19 14.99
CA TYR A 135 18.69 14.92 14.12
C TYR A 135 18.21 14.60 12.72
N THR A 136 18.84 15.19 11.71
CA THR A 136 18.61 14.91 10.29
C THR A 136 19.93 14.58 9.60
N ARG A 137 19.84 13.85 8.49
CA ARG A 137 20.93 13.74 7.50
C ARG A 137 20.65 14.69 6.33
N VAL A 138 21.65 15.47 5.96
CA VAL A 138 21.61 16.38 4.81
C VAL A 138 22.82 16.06 3.95
N MET A 139 22.58 15.61 2.72
CA MET A 139 23.63 15.01 1.88
C MET A 139 24.35 13.88 2.65
N ASP A 140 25.65 13.94 2.85
CA ASP A 140 26.45 12.98 3.59
C ASP A 140 26.61 13.31 5.09
N THR A 141 26.01 14.41 5.55
CA THR A 141 26.30 14.96 6.88
C THR A 141 25.13 14.77 7.84
N ASN A 142 25.41 14.11 8.97
CA ASN A 142 24.49 14.01 10.09
C ASN A 142 24.55 15.26 10.97
N THR A 143 23.40 15.68 11.52
CA THR A 143 23.35 16.71 12.57
C THR A 143 24.24 16.30 13.76
N PRO A 144 25.12 17.15 14.30
CA PRO A 144 25.96 16.78 15.44
C PRO A 144 25.13 16.38 16.67
N LYS A 145 25.60 15.39 17.44
CA LYS A 145 24.88 14.81 18.59
C LYS A 145 24.47 15.84 19.66
N GLU A 146 25.28 16.87 19.85
CA GLU A 146 25.08 17.96 20.80
C GLU A 146 24.20 19.11 20.29
N LYS A 147 23.77 19.05 19.02
CA LYS A 147 22.95 20.07 18.36
C LYS A 147 21.62 19.49 17.88
N SER A 148 20.71 20.38 17.51
CA SER A 148 19.50 20.04 16.77
C SER A 148 19.64 20.54 15.34
N ALA A 149 18.91 19.90 14.42
CA ALA A 149 18.81 20.31 13.03
C ALA A 149 18.25 21.73 12.91
N ASP A 150 18.59 22.37 11.80
CA ASP A 150 18.07 23.71 11.49
C ASP A 150 16.54 23.73 11.46
N ILE A 151 15.96 24.88 11.83
CA ILE A 151 14.52 25.04 12.01
C ILE A 151 13.70 24.62 10.78
N HIS A 152 14.18 24.89 9.57
CA HIS A 152 13.47 24.55 8.34
C HIS A 152 13.42 23.03 8.10
N HIS A 153 14.44 22.27 8.51
CA HIS A 153 14.41 20.80 8.50
C HIS A 153 13.45 20.25 9.55
N VAL A 154 13.45 20.84 10.75
CA VAL A 154 12.51 20.48 11.81
C VAL A 154 11.06 20.71 11.34
N GLU A 155 10.77 21.88 10.77
CA GLU A 155 9.47 22.20 10.21
C GLU A 155 9.05 21.23 9.10
N TYR A 156 9.99 20.85 8.22
CA TYR A 156 9.72 19.87 7.18
C TYR A 156 9.26 18.53 7.77
N LEU A 157 9.93 18.02 8.81
CA LEU A 157 9.56 16.76 9.44
C LEU A 157 8.19 16.82 10.13
N TRP A 158 7.81 17.97 10.70
CA TRP A 158 6.46 18.18 11.24
C TRP A 158 5.41 18.32 10.15
N LYS A 159 5.69 19.04 9.06
CA LYS A 159 4.82 19.08 7.87
C LYS A 159 4.61 17.67 7.32
N LYS A 160 5.66 16.86 7.27
CA LYS A 160 5.58 15.44 6.94
C LYS A 160 4.64 14.73 7.91
N ARG A 161 4.84 14.84 9.22
CA ARG A 161 3.95 14.22 10.22
C ARG A 161 2.48 14.52 10.00
N PHE A 162 2.16 15.77 9.69
CA PHE A 162 0.80 16.23 9.43
C PHE A 162 0.34 16.00 7.98
N ARG A 163 1.12 15.28 7.18
CA ARG A 163 0.87 14.98 5.75
C ARG A 163 0.72 16.24 4.88
N LEU A 164 1.27 17.36 5.31
CA LEU A 164 1.23 18.63 4.59
C LEU A 164 2.23 18.69 3.43
N ILE A 165 3.17 17.74 3.35
CA ILE A 165 4.04 17.56 2.18
C ILE A 165 3.39 16.70 1.09
N SER A 166 2.27 16.02 1.41
CA SER A 166 1.55 15.18 0.47
C SER A 166 0.61 16.01 -0.38
N THR A 167 0.41 15.58 -1.62
CA THR A 167 -0.58 16.17 -2.52
C THR A 167 -2.00 16.02 -1.95
N PRO A 168 -2.96 16.88 -2.35
CA PRO A 168 -4.36 16.72 -1.95
C PRO A 168 -4.92 15.32 -2.23
N LEU A 169 -4.60 14.71 -3.37
CA LEU A 169 -5.09 13.37 -3.71
C LEU A 169 -4.57 12.28 -2.75
N GLU A 170 -3.28 12.32 -2.39
CA GLU A 170 -2.69 11.39 -1.41
C GLU A 170 -3.30 11.58 -0.02
N ARG A 171 -3.53 12.82 0.42
CA ARG A 171 -4.20 13.13 1.68
C ARG A 171 -5.64 12.61 1.67
N ALA A 172 -6.36 12.83 0.58
CA ALA A 172 -7.74 12.38 0.42
C ALA A 172 -7.85 10.84 0.50
N ARG A 173 -6.94 10.10 -0.17
CA ARG A 173 -6.85 8.64 -0.04
C ARG A 173 -6.68 8.22 1.42
N TYR A 174 -5.75 8.84 2.15
CA TYR A 174 -5.53 8.53 3.57
C TYR A 174 -6.76 8.83 4.44
N TYR A 175 -7.49 9.93 4.18
CA TYR A 175 -8.69 10.25 4.93
C TYR A 175 -9.85 9.29 4.64
N LEU A 176 -9.97 8.76 3.42
CA LEU A 176 -10.99 7.78 3.05
C LEU A 176 -10.84 6.46 3.81
N GLU A 177 -9.64 6.13 4.31
CA GLU A 177 -9.44 4.96 5.18
C GLU A 177 -10.09 5.10 6.56
N LYS A 178 -10.50 6.32 6.94
CA LYS A 178 -11.14 6.66 8.22
C LYS A 178 -12.58 7.06 7.99
N SER A 179 -13.38 6.12 7.47
CA SER A 179 -14.74 6.40 7.00
C SER A 179 -15.67 6.98 8.08
N ASP A 180 -15.40 6.67 9.35
CA ASP A 180 -16.09 7.17 10.55
C ASP A 180 -15.85 8.67 10.83
N GLU A 181 -14.78 9.26 10.29
CA GLU A 181 -14.46 10.67 10.42
C GLU A 181 -15.10 11.56 9.32
N TRP A 182 -15.91 10.97 8.43
CA TRP A 182 -16.64 11.69 7.38
C TRP A 182 -18.08 11.97 7.78
N ILE A 183 -18.51 13.23 7.62
CA ILE A 183 -19.82 13.71 8.03
C ILE A 183 -20.65 14.06 6.78
N HIS A 184 -21.94 13.73 6.79
CA HIS A 184 -22.86 14.14 5.74
C HIS A 184 -23.05 15.66 5.75
N SER A 185 -22.97 16.30 4.57
CA SER A 185 -23.15 17.74 4.43
C SER A 185 -24.57 18.21 4.81
N THR A 186 -25.58 17.39 4.53
CA THR A 186 -26.96 17.62 4.96
C THR A 186 -27.59 16.30 5.37
N SER A 187 -28.34 16.29 6.48
CA SER A 187 -29.00 15.09 6.98
C SER A 187 -30.02 14.57 5.96
N GLY A 188 -29.78 13.36 5.43
CA GLY A 188 -30.77 12.55 4.72
C GLY A 188 -31.08 12.91 3.26
N ILE A 189 -30.47 13.96 2.69
CA ILE A 189 -30.78 14.39 1.30
C ILE A 189 -29.56 14.32 0.38
N SER A 190 -28.36 14.63 0.91
CA SER A 190 -27.15 14.68 0.08
C SER A 190 -26.28 13.45 0.23
N SER A 191 -25.85 12.90 -0.90
CA SER A 191 -24.75 11.93 -0.98
C SER A 191 -23.39 12.52 -0.61
N LYS A 192 -23.30 13.86 -0.46
CA LYS A 192 -22.07 14.58 -0.15
C LYS A 192 -21.67 14.39 1.30
N LYS A 193 -20.43 13.97 1.48
CA LYS A 193 -19.73 13.90 2.77
C LYS A 193 -18.50 14.80 2.73
N TYR A 194 -18.11 15.30 3.90
CA TYR A 194 -16.86 16.03 4.10
C TYR A 194 -16.06 15.41 5.25
N TYR A 195 -14.73 15.52 5.19
CA TYR A 195 -13.87 15.03 6.25
C TYR A 195 -13.89 16.02 7.44
N LYS A 196 -14.22 15.54 8.65
CA LYS A 196 -14.48 16.38 9.83
C LYS A 196 -13.37 17.38 10.16
N TYR A 197 -12.11 16.97 10.01
CA TYR A 197 -10.94 17.79 10.37
C TYR A 197 -10.44 18.70 9.25
N PHE A 198 -10.75 18.35 7.99
CA PHE A 198 -10.41 19.13 6.81
C PHE A 198 -11.63 19.17 5.87
N PRO A 199 -12.66 19.98 6.19
CA PRO A 199 -13.94 19.99 5.46
C PRO A 199 -13.83 20.37 3.98
N GLU A 200 -12.69 20.93 3.56
CA GLU A 200 -12.37 21.17 2.15
C GLU A 200 -12.23 19.88 1.34
N PHE A 201 -11.96 18.74 1.97
CA PHE A 201 -12.04 17.43 1.34
C PHE A 201 -13.47 16.92 1.36
N THR A 202 -14.05 16.72 0.17
CA THR A 202 -15.43 16.23 0.05
C THR A 202 -15.51 15.08 -0.94
N ILE A 203 -16.43 14.15 -0.69
CA ILE A 203 -16.77 13.05 -1.60
C ILE A 203 -18.29 13.06 -1.81
N GLU A 204 -18.73 12.93 -3.04
CA GLU A 204 -20.14 12.87 -3.40
C GLU A 204 -20.37 11.88 -4.53
N HIS A 205 -21.60 11.43 -4.69
CA HIS A 205 -21.99 10.60 -5.83
C HIS A 205 -23.32 11.04 -6.42
N THR A 206 -23.43 10.94 -7.74
CA THR A 206 -24.64 11.31 -8.49
C THR A 206 -25.06 10.16 -9.38
N GLN A 207 -26.35 9.83 -9.39
CA GLN A 207 -26.88 8.77 -10.25
C GLN A 207 -26.71 9.15 -11.72
N VAL A 208 -26.36 8.18 -12.56
CA VAL A 208 -26.26 8.35 -14.02
C VAL A 208 -27.44 7.62 -14.66
N ASP A 209 -28.45 8.38 -15.08
CA ASP A 209 -29.73 7.81 -15.52
C ASP A 209 -29.64 7.06 -16.86
N ASP A 210 -28.69 7.42 -17.72
CA ASP A 210 -28.54 6.84 -19.06
C ASP A 210 -27.72 5.52 -19.08
N LEU A 211 -27.10 5.16 -17.95
CA LEU A 211 -26.37 3.89 -17.82
C LEU A 211 -27.33 2.82 -17.29
N ASN A 212 -27.57 1.79 -18.09
CA ASN A 212 -28.39 0.63 -17.73
C ASN A 212 -27.70 -0.71 -18.06
N GLY A 213 -26.39 -0.66 -18.29
CA GLY A 213 -25.54 -1.82 -18.54
C GLY A 213 -25.68 -2.85 -17.42
N TYR A 214 -25.85 -4.14 -17.76
CA TYR A 214 -25.78 -5.22 -16.77
C TYR A 214 -24.38 -5.83 -16.72
N GLU A 215 -23.94 -6.10 -15.51
CA GLU A 215 -22.69 -6.81 -15.22
C GLU A 215 -23.01 -8.10 -14.47
N TYR A 216 -22.23 -9.17 -14.71
CA TYR A 216 -22.57 -10.51 -14.18
C TYR A 216 -22.68 -10.55 -12.65
N TYR A 217 -21.90 -9.72 -11.94
CA TYR A 217 -21.90 -9.69 -10.47
C TYR A 217 -23.20 -9.12 -9.88
N LEU A 218 -24.01 -8.40 -10.68
CA LEU A 218 -25.32 -7.92 -10.25
C LEU A 218 -26.27 -9.09 -10.00
N PHE A 219 -26.10 -10.20 -10.72
CA PHE A 219 -26.97 -11.38 -10.58
C PHE A 219 -26.68 -12.19 -9.32
N ASN A 220 -25.58 -11.91 -8.61
CA ASN A 220 -25.35 -12.51 -7.29
C ASN A 220 -26.09 -11.75 -6.16
N GLN A 221 -26.78 -10.65 -6.48
CA GLN A 221 -27.60 -9.87 -5.53
C GLN A 221 -29.05 -10.35 -5.53
N THR A 222 -29.83 -9.99 -4.50
CA THR A 222 -31.27 -10.33 -4.47
C THR A 222 -32.04 -9.44 -5.46
N ASP A 223 -31.79 -8.14 -5.41
CA ASP A 223 -32.21 -7.18 -6.43
C ASP A 223 -31.07 -6.95 -7.41
N THR A 224 -31.24 -7.50 -8.62
CA THR A 224 -30.22 -7.52 -9.68
C THR A 224 -30.25 -6.28 -10.56
N ARG A 225 -31.13 -5.30 -10.30
CA ARG A 225 -31.28 -4.12 -11.16
C ARG A 225 -30.02 -3.26 -11.15
N ALA A 226 -29.52 -2.95 -12.33
CA ALA A 226 -28.39 -2.06 -12.49
C ALA A 226 -28.74 -0.62 -12.09
N ARG A 227 -27.90 -0.01 -11.24
CA ARG A 227 -27.96 1.40 -10.86
C ARG A 227 -26.55 1.96 -10.75
N TRP A 228 -26.21 2.84 -11.69
CA TRP A 228 -24.86 3.39 -11.83
C TRP A 228 -24.79 4.83 -11.36
N TYR A 229 -23.63 5.20 -10.85
CA TYR A 229 -23.35 6.48 -10.26
C TYR A 229 -21.98 6.98 -10.72
N GLU A 230 -21.78 8.28 -10.68
CA GLU A 230 -20.46 8.90 -10.77
C GLU A 230 -20.05 9.33 -9.36
N ILE A 231 -18.92 8.84 -8.87
CA ILE A 231 -18.32 9.21 -7.58
C ILE A 231 -17.26 10.27 -7.84
N LYS A 232 -17.30 11.38 -7.09
CA LYS A 232 -16.36 12.50 -7.23
C LYS A 232 -15.72 12.85 -5.90
N LEU A 233 -14.41 13.02 -5.93
CA LEU A 233 -13.59 13.43 -4.80
C LEU A 233 -13.02 14.82 -5.08
N TYR A 234 -13.26 15.76 -4.17
CA TYR A 234 -12.89 17.16 -4.31
C TYR A 234 -11.94 17.62 -3.20
N TYR A 235 -11.12 18.61 -3.55
CA TYR A 235 -10.43 19.49 -2.62
C TYR A 235 -10.83 20.93 -2.93
N HIS A 236 -11.52 21.57 -1.98
CA HIS A 236 -12.32 22.76 -2.25
C HIS A 236 -13.27 22.54 -3.44
N GLN A 237 -13.03 23.23 -4.55
CA GLN A 237 -13.81 23.14 -5.80
C GLN A 237 -13.08 22.33 -6.88
N THR A 238 -11.84 21.93 -6.62
CA THR A 238 -11.01 21.17 -7.56
C THR A 238 -11.41 19.70 -7.50
N LEU A 239 -11.89 19.15 -8.61
CA LEU A 239 -12.07 17.71 -8.77
C LEU A 239 -10.70 17.04 -8.76
N LEU A 240 -10.43 16.23 -7.73
CA LEU A 240 -9.18 15.50 -7.60
C LEU A 240 -9.23 14.15 -8.33
N PHE A 241 -10.39 13.49 -8.30
CA PHE A 241 -10.59 12.16 -8.85
C PHE A 241 -12.08 11.90 -9.08
N SER A 242 -12.40 11.13 -10.11
CA SER A 242 -13.72 10.56 -10.33
C SER A 242 -13.62 9.10 -10.77
N THR A 243 -14.65 8.33 -10.44
CA THR A 243 -14.79 6.92 -10.84
C THR A 243 -16.27 6.56 -10.88
N ASP A 244 -16.61 5.46 -11.53
CA ASP A 244 -17.98 4.95 -11.52
C ASP A 244 -18.29 4.27 -10.18
N GLY A 245 -19.56 4.28 -9.81
CA GLY A 245 -20.11 3.62 -8.65
C GLY A 245 -21.31 2.76 -9.03
N ALA A 246 -21.58 1.75 -8.20
CA ALA A 246 -22.73 0.87 -8.34
C ALA A 246 -23.52 0.85 -7.03
N SER A 247 -24.84 0.99 -7.13
CA SER A 247 -25.77 0.71 -6.04
C SER A 247 -26.31 -0.71 -6.21
N LEU A 248 -25.97 -1.56 -5.26
CA LEU A 248 -26.23 -2.99 -5.27
C LEU A 248 -27.42 -3.35 -4.38
N ASP A 249 -28.08 -4.45 -4.73
CA ASP A 249 -29.17 -5.07 -3.97
C ASP A 249 -30.29 -4.09 -3.58
N GLY A 250 -30.68 -3.24 -4.54
CA GLY A 250 -31.76 -2.28 -4.37
C GLY A 250 -31.39 -1.04 -3.53
N GLY A 251 -30.11 -0.84 -3.22
CA GLY A 251 -29.60 0.28 -2.42
C GLY A 251 -29.01 -0.10 -1.08
N ARG A 252 -28.94 -1.40 -0.76
CA ARG A 252 -28.38 -1.90 0.51
C ARG A 252 -26.88 -1.71 0.62
N TYR A 253 -26.19 -1.74 -0.51
CA TYR A 253 -24.75 -1.54 -0.55
C TYR A 253 -24.36 -0.64 -1.73
N PHE A 254 -23.42 0.28 -1.49
CA PHE A 254 -22.87 1.17 -2.50
C PHE A 254 -21.36 0.99 -2.55
N THR A 255 -20.79 0.99 -3.75
CA THR A 255 -19.36 0.76 -3.97
C THR A 255 -18.88 1.50 -5.21
N SER A 256 -17.58 1.78 -5.31
CA SER A 256 -16.96 2.03 -6.61
C SER A 256 -17.03 0.78 -7.48
N THR A 257 -17.03 0.96 -8.79
CA THR A 257 -16.97 -0.17 -9.72
C THR A 257 -15.60 -0.85 -9.68
N PRO A 258 -15.55 -2.17 -9.88
CA PRO A 258 -14.30 -2.90 -10.03
C PRO A 258 -13.69 -2.67 -11.41
N PHE A 259 -12.38 -2.86 -11.54
CA PHE A 259 -11.72 -2.91 -12.83
C PHE A 259 -12.13 -4.15 -13.62
N THR A 260 -11.94 -4.10 -14.94
CA THR A 260 -12.16 -5.23 -15.85
C THR A 260 -10.86 -5.59 -16.55
N ASP A 261 -10.54 -6.87 -16.59
CA ASP A 261 -9.45 -7.44 -17.40
C ASP A 261 -9.86 -8.84 -17.85
N GLY A 262 -9.05 -9.47 -18.69
CA GLY A 262 -9.32 -10.81 -19.17
C GLY A 262 -8.07 -11.60 -19.52
N ILE A 263 -8.31 -12.87 -19.84
CA ILE A 263 -7.32 -13.87 -20.18
C ILE A 263 -7.66 -14.40 -21.58
N SER A 264 -6.68 -14.35 -22.48
CA SER A 264 -6.77 -14.98 -23.79
C SER A 264 -6.05 -16.32 -23.72
N LEU A 265 -6.81 -17.40 -23.83
CA LEU A 265 -6.34 -18.77 -23.89
C LEU A 265 -5.79 -19.10 -25.28
N THR A 266 -6.26 -18.39 -26.30
CA THR A 266 -5.82 -18.53 -27.68
C THR A 266 -4.96 -17.34 -28.12
N SER A 267 -4.28 -17.46 -29.26
CA SER A 267 -3.49 -16.37 -29.86
C SER A 267 -4.34 -15.24 -30.46
N ARG A 268 -5.64 -15.19 -30.16
CA ARG A 268 -6.56 -14.13 -30.60
C ARG A 268 -6.46 -12.91 -29.69
N ARG A 269 -6.91 -11.76 -30.18
CA ARG A 269 -6.89 -10.50 -29.42
C ARG A 269 -8.04 -10.36 -28.42
N ASP A 270 -9.07 -11.19 -28.54
CA ASP A 270 -10.24 -11.16 -27.66
C ASP A 270 -9.96 -11.94 -26.37
N TRP A 271 -10.60 -11.53 -25.29
CA TRP A 271 -10.55 -12.27 -24.03
C TRP A 271 -11.48 -13.48 -24.11
N ASP A 272 -10.93 -14.67 -23.91
CA ASP A 272 -11.72 -15.89 -23.75
C ASP A 272 -12.41 -15.91 -22.38
N ILE A 273 -11.77 -15.31 -21.37
CA ILE A 273 -12.30 -15.18 -20.01
C ILE A 273 -12.19 -13.74 -19.57
N SER A 274 -13.28 -13.14 -19.09
CA SER A 274 -13.27 -11.81 -18.49
C SER A 274 -13.53 -11.87 -16.99
N PHE A 275 -12.85 -11.05 -16.20
CA PHE A 275 -13.03 -11.01 -14.76
C PHE A 275 -13.02 -9.58 -14.22
N LYS A 276 -13.60 -9.40 -13.03
CA LYS A 276 -13.64 -8.12 -12.32
C LYS A 276 -12.68 -8.18 -11.12
N TYR A 277 -12.00 -7.07 -10.85
CA TYR A 277 -10.98 -7.06 -9.82
C TYR A 277 -10.76 -5.70 -9.16
N PHE A 278 -10.11 -5.75 -7.99
CA PHE A 278 -9.50 -4.61 -7.33
C PHE A 278 -8.00 -4.82 -7.11
N ILE A 279 -7.26 -3.73 -7.01
CA ILE A 279 -5.88 -3.72 -6.49
C ILE A 279 -5.89 -2.93 -5.20
N LYS A 280 -5.31 -3.48 -4.11
CA LYS A 280 -5.44 -2.92 -2.76
C LYS A 280 -4.94 -1.48 -2.64
N ASP A 281 -3.89 -1.13 -3.38
CA ASP A 281 -3.32 0.22 -3.39
C ASP A 281 -3.89 1.11 -4.51
N THR A 282 -5.18 1.01 -4.82
CA THR A 282 -5.86 1.98 -5.69
C THR A 282 -6.92 2.77 -4.96
N LEU A 283 -7.27 3.91 -5.54
CA LEU A 283 -8.26 4.81 -4.94
C LEU A 283 -9.66 4.21 -5.04
N GLU A 284 -9.95 3.49 -6.11
CA GLU A 284 -11.17 2.71 -6.31
C GLU A 284 -11.33 1.69 -5.18
N TYR A 285 -10.31 0.88 -4.88
CA TYR A 285 -10.42 -0.05 -3.75
C TYR A 285 -10.56 0.66 -2.40
N THR A 286 -9.91 1.82 -2.24
CA THR A 286 -10.08 2.64 -1.03
C THR A 286 -11.52 3.16 -0.92
N ILE A 287 -12.14 3.58 -2.02
CA ILE A 287 -13.53 4.04 -2.09
C ILE A 287 -14.51 2.88 -1.85
N HIS A 288 -14.25 1.71 -2.43
CA HIS A 288 -15.01 0.48 -2.14
C HIS A 288 -15.06 0.20 -0.63
N LYS A 289 -13.92 0.25 0.05
CA LYS A 289 -13.84 0.11 1.52
C LYS A 289 -14.55 1.26 2.25
N PHE A 290 -14.39 2.50 1.77
CA PHE A 290 -14.97 3.69 2.40
C PHE A 290 -16.50 3.61 2.53
N TYR A 291 -17.18 3.11 1.49
CA TYR A 291 -18.65 2.99 1.51
C TYR A 291 -19.15 1.73 2.23
N PHE A 292 -18.27 0.79 2.55
CA PHE A 292 -18.63 -0.39 3.31
C PHE A 292 -18.76 -0.07 4.80
N ASN A 293 -19.98 -0.18 5.34
CA ASN A 293 -20.25 -0.11 6.76
C ASN A 293 -20.88 -1.43 7.20
N PRO A 294 -20.13 -2.33 7.86
CA PRO A 294 -20.64 -3.64 8.25
C PRO A 294 -21.74 -3.47 9.32
N ASP A 295 -22.94 -3.92 8.97
CA ASP A 295 -24.13 -3.95 9.82
C ASP A 295 -24.43 -5.35 10.40
N GLY A 296 -23.74 -6.39 9.92
CA GLY A 296 -24.02 -7.79 10.23
C GLY A 296 -25.29 -8.35 9.56
N ASP A 297 -25.93 -7.60 8.67
CA ASP A 297 -27.23 -7.93 8.09
C ASP A 297 -27.24 -7.72 6.56
N GLU A 298 -28.14 -6.88 6.04
CA GLU A 298 -28.40 -6.75 4.61
C GLU A 298 -27.21 -6.16 3.84
N ALA A 299 -26.58 -5.08 4.33
CA ALA A 299 -25.44 -4.46 3.65
C ALA A 299 -24.22 -5.40 3.64
N SER A 300 -23.99 -6.09 4.75
CA SER A 300 -22.92 -7.11 4.88
C SER A 300 -23.14 -8.30 3.94
N SER A 301 -24.39 -8.74 3.77
CA SER A 301 -24.75 -9.81 2.84
C SER A 301 -24.54 -9.40 1.38
N SER A 302 -24.96 -8.20 1.00
CA SER A 302 -24.77 -7.66 -0.35
C SER A 302 -23.29 -7.47 -0.70
N HIS A 303 -22.49 -6.95 0.25
CA HIS A 303 -21.04 -6.83 0.12
C HIS A 303 -20.36 -8.19 -0.10
N ARG A 304 -20.66 -9.18 0.74
CA ARG A 304 -20.09 -10.54 0.61
C ARG A 304 -20.38 -11.15 -0.76
N ARG A 305 -21.63 -11.10 -1.21
CA ARG A 305 -22.05 -11.58 -2.54
C ARG A 305 -21.36 -10.84 -3.67
N PHE A 306 -21.13 -9.54 -3.53
CA PHE A 306 -20.34 -8.80 -4.49
C PHE A 306 -18.89 -9.28 -4.52
N MET A 307 -18.26 -9.46 -3.36
CA MET A 307 -16.87 -9.91 -3.24
C MET A 307 -16.64 -11.36 -3.70
N GLU A 308 -17.65 -12.22 -3.64
CA GLU A 308 -17.63 -13.57 -4.23
C GLU A 308 -17.39 -13.55 -5.75
N CYS A 309 -17.65 -12.41 -6.41
CA CYS A 309 -17.43 -12.19 -7.83
C CYS A 309 -16.15 -11.39 -8.14
N MET A 310 -15.32 -11.05 -7.14
CA MET A 310 -14.17 -10.16 -7.30
C MET A 310 -12.85 -10.85 -6.98
N LEU A 311 -11.83 -10.60 -7.81
CA LEU A 311 -10.44 -10.89 -7.47
C LEU A 311 -9.79 -9.66 -6.83
N VAL A 312 -9.07 -9.82 -5.72
CA VAL A 312 -8.41 -8.71 -5.01
C VAL A 312 -6.92 -8.95 -4.94
N PHE A 313 -6.17 -8.18 -5.71
CA PHE A 313 -4.72 -8.28 -5.81
C PHE A 313 -4.03 -7.25 -4.90
N ASP A 314 -2.87 -7.60 -4.37
CA ASP A 314 -1.98 -6.70 -3.64
C ASP A 314 -1.30 -5.70 -4.59
N SER A 315 -1.01 -6.12 -5.83
CA SER A 315 -0.34 -5.28 -6.82
C SER A 315 -0.72 -5.62 -8.27
N LYS A 316 -0.33 -4.76 -9.21
CA LYS A 316 -0.42 -5.05 -10.66
C LYS A 316 0.43 -6.26 -11.04
N ASP A 317 1.61 -6.39 -10.45
CA ASP A 317 2.53 -7.49 -10.75
C ASP A 317 1.97 -8.83 -10.29
N GLU A 318 1.31 -8.86 -9.13
CA GLU A 318 0.60 -10.05 -8.66
C GLU A 318 -0.51 -10.44 -9.64
N LYS A 319 -1.32 -9.48 -10.10
CA LYS A 319 -2.37 -9.74 -11.10
C LYS A 319 -1.78 -10.36 -12.37
N GLU A 320 -0.68 -9.80 -12.89
CA GLU A 320 -0.03 -10.34 -14.10
C GLU A 320 0.61 -11.73 -13.84
N ALA A 321 1.15 -11.98 -12.65
CA ALA A 321 1.64 -13.29 -12.26
C ALA A 321 0.50 -14.32 -12.17
N PHE A 322 -0.62 -13.94 -11.57
CA PHE A 322 -1.82 -14.76 -11.51
C PHE A 322 -2.34 -15.12 -12.90
N LYS A 323 -2.42 -14.16 -13.83
CA LYS A 323 -2.83 -14.44 -15.23
C LYS A 323 -1.94 -15.49 -15.90
N ARG A 324 -0.61 -15.42 -15.69
CA ARG A 324 0.32 -16.45 -16.20
C ARG A 324 0.10 -17.81 -15.55
N TYR A 325 -0.17 -17.82 -14.24
CA TYR A 325 -0.47 -19.04 -13.52
C TYR A 325 -1.77 -19.69 -14.01
N VAL A 326 -2.82 -18.90 -14.22
CA VAL A 326 -4.08 -19.38 -14.83
C VAL A 326 -3.81 -20.06 -16.17
N LEU A 327 -3.03 -19.44 -17.07
CA LEU A 327 -2.69 -20.04 -18.36
C LEU A 327 -1.99 -21.41 -18.23
N SER A 328 -1.20 -21.62 -17.17
CA SER A 328 -0.53 -22.90 -16.94
C SER A 328 -1.47 -24.00 -16.43
N VAL A 329 -2.58 -23.66 -15.76
CA VAL A 329 -3.48 -24.64 -15.12
C VAL A 329 -4.85 -24.74 -15.79
N TRP A 330 -5.20 -23.81 -16.70
CA TRP A 330 -6.56 -23.71 -17.24
C TRP A 330 -7.02 -24.93 -18.03
N ASN A 331 -6.11 -25.69 -18.66
CA ASN A 331 -6.45 -26.94 -19.34
C ASN A 331 -7.10 -27.96 -18.38
N ASP A 332 -6.80 -27.86 -17.09
CA ASP A 332 -7.37 -28.68 -16.02
C ASP A 332 -8.45 -27.93 -15.21
N ASN A 333 -9.09 -26.91 -15.79
CA ASN A 333 -10.10 -26.07 -15.09
C ASN A 333 -11.27 -26.88 -14.51
N HIS A 334 -11.57 -28.06 -15.05
CA HIS A 334 -12.61 -28.96 -14.56
C HIS A 334 -12.38 -29.36 -13.09
N LYS A 335 -11.13 -29.44 -12.63
CA LYS A 335 -10.78 -29.71 -11.22
C LYS A 335 -11.27 -28.62 -10.28
N TYR A 336 -11.33 -27.38 -10.78
CA TYR A 336 -11.75 -26.18 -10.05
C TYR A 336 -13.24 -25.86 -10.23
N SER A 337 -13.96 -26.68 -11.00
CA SER A 337 -15.35 -26.44 -11.38
C SER A 337 -16.39 -27.18 -10.53
N GLN A 338 -15.92 -27.92 -9.51
CA GLN A 338 -16.79 -28.69 -8.61
C GLN A 338 -17.61 -27.75 -7.72
N ASP A 339 -18.88 -28.09 -7.52
CA ASP A 339 -19.83 -27.40 -6.62
C ASP A 339 -20.07 -25.90 -6.91
N ILE A 340 -19.81 -25.45 -8.14
CA ILE A 340 -20.14 -24.08 -8.55
C ILE A 340 -21.67 -23.93 -8.67
N TRP A 341 -22.27 -23.28 -7.67
CA TRP A 341 -23.63 -22.79 -7.77
C TRP A 341 -23.69 -21.58 -8.70
N THR A 342 -24.66 -21.54 -9.61
CA THR A 342 -24.88 -20.40 -10.51
C THR A 342 -26.18 -19.70 -10.12
N PRO A 343 -26.18 -18.37 -9.92
CA PRO A 343 -27.40 -17.64 -9.61
C PRO A 343 -28.41 -17.68 -10.75
N TYR A 344 -29.68 -17.44 -10.42
CA TYR A 344 -30.70 -17.24 -11.43
C TYR A 344 -30.43 -15.92 -12.18
N ILE A 345 -30.22 -16.01 -13.49
CA ILE A 345 -30.06 -14.86 -14.37
C ILE A 345 -31.32 -14.77 -15.24
N PRO A 346 -32.14 -13.71 -15.10
CA PRO A 346 -33.35 -13.55 -15.90
C PRO A 346 -33.02 -13.28 -17.38
N GLU A 347 -34.00 -13.50 -18.25
CA GLU A 347 -33.91 -13.02 -19.63
C GLU A 347 -34.04 -11.49 -19.64
N ILE A 348 -33.02 -10.81 -20.18
CA ILE A 348 -32.98 -9.35 -20.28
C ILE A 348 -32.97 -8.97 -21.75
N LYS A 349 -33.94 -8.16 -22.15
CA LYS A 349 -34.07 -7.69 -23.53
C LYS A 349 -32.78 -7.00 -23.98
N GLY A 350 -32.20 -7.48 -25.08
CA GLY A 350 -30.97 -6.93 -25.66
C GLY A 350 -29.67 -7.57 -25.13
N TYR A 351 -29.76 -8.57 -24.25
CA TYR A 351 -28.60 -9.27 -23.71
C TYR A 351 -28.64 -10.77 -24.03
N ILE A 352 -27.46 -11.38 -24.08
CA ILE A 352 -27.29 -12.83 -24.20
C ILE A 352 -27.12 -13.38 -22.78
N THR A 353 -28.21 -13.86 -22.18
CA THR A 353 -28.22 -14.35 -20.79
C THR A 353 -27.18 -15.45 -20.53
N ASP A 354 -26.94 -16.33 -21.50
CA ASP A 354 -25.96 -17.41 -21.35
C ASP A 354 -24.51 -16.89 -21.25
N ALA A 355 -24.20 -15.74 -21.84
CA ALA A 355 -22.89 -15.11 -21.69
C ALA A 355 -22.62 -14.70 -20.23
N PHE A 356 -23.65 -14.20 -19.52
CA PHE A 356 -23.50 -13.87 -18.10
C PHE A 356 -23.33 -15.10 -17.21
N LYS A 357 -23.98 -16.23 -17.57
CA LYS A 357 -23.80 -17.50 -16.85
C LYS A 357 -22.38 -18.02 -17.03
N GLU A 358 -21.85 -17.94 -18.25
CA GLU A 358 -20.47 -18.30 -18.58
C GLU A 358 -19.48 -17.43 -17.80
N GLN A 359 -19.62 -16.11 -17.86
CA GLN A 359 -18.79 -15.17 -17.10
C GLN A 359 -18.83 -15.44 -15.59
N TYR A 360 -20.02 -15.70 -15.02
CA TYR A 360 -20.15 -16.03 -13.60
C TYR A 360 -19.42 -17.33 -13.27
N ARG A 361 -19.61 -18.37 -14.09
CA ARG A 361 -18.94 -19.66 -13.88
C ARG A 361 -17.43 -19.52 -13.95
N ASP A 362 -16.93 -18.79 -14.94
CA ASP A 362 -15.49 -18.57 -15.12
C ASP A 362 -14.89 -17.84 -13.92
N VAL A 363 -15.56 -16.81 -13.38
CA VAL A 363 -15.03 -16.11 -12.20
C VAL A 363 -15.01 -17.00 -10.96
N GLN A 364 -15.96 -17.93 -10.80
CA GLN A 364 -15.93 -18.89 -9.70
C GLN A 364 -14.76 -19.88 -9.84
N ILE A 365 -14.48 -20.34 -11.07
CA ILE A 365 -13.27 -21.14 -11.36
C ILE A 365 -12.00 -20.35 -11.04
N LEU A 366 -11.92 -19.10 -11.52
CA LEU A 366 -10.77 -18.22 -11.25
C LEU A 366 -10.58 -17.96 -9.76
N LYS A 367 -11.66 -17.83 -8.99
CA LYS A 367 -11.60 -17.68 -7.53
C LYS A 367 -10.94 -18.89 -6.87
N ASN A 368 -11.32 -20.09 -7.25
CA ASN A 368 -10.70 -21.32 -6.73
C ASN A 368 -9.20 -21.40 -7.10
N ILE A 369 -8.85 -21.07 -8.35
CA ILE A 369 -7.44 -21.00 -8.79
C ILE A 369 -6.68 -19.91 -8.02
N PHE A 370 -7.32 -18.78 -7.70
CA PHE A 370 -6.71 -17.68 -6.98
C PHE A 370 -6.37 -18.03 -5.54
N GLU A 371 -7.22 -18.79 -4.85
CA GLU A 371 -6.90 -19.28 -3.50
C GLU A 371 -5.69 -20.24 -3.51
N GLU A 372 -5.56 -21.11 -4.53
CA GLU A 372 -4.37 -21.94 -4.70
C GLU A 372 -3.12 -21.10 -4.98
N PHE A 373 -3.22 -20.14 -5.91
CA PHE A 373 -2.13 -19.22 -6.25
C PHE A 373 -1.62 -18.44 -5.04
N LYS A 374 -2.53 -18.00 -4.15
CA LYS A 374 -2.20 -17.29 -2.91
C LYS A 374 -1.52 -18.17 -1.85
N ALA A 375 -1.62 -19.49 -1.97
CA ALA A 375 -1.01 -20.44 -1.05
C ALA A 375 0.40 -20.91 -1.46
N LEU A 376 0.83 -20.56 -2.68
CA LEU A 376 2.20 -20.77 -3.20
C LEU A 376 3.15 -19.69 -2.66
#